data_AF-K9VCY7-F1
#
_entry.id   AF-K9VCY7-F1
#
_cell.length_a   1.000
_cell.length_b   1.000
_cell.length_c   1.000
_cell.angle_alpha   90.00
_cell.angle_beta   90.00
_cell.angle_gamma   90.00
#
_symmetry.space_group_name_H-M   'P 1'
#
loop_
_entity.id
_entity.type
_entity.pdbx_description
1 polymer ?
#
loop_
_entity_poly.entity_id
_entity_poly.type
_entity_poly.pdbx_seq_one_letter_code
_entity_poly.pdbx_strand_id
1 'polypeptide(L)'
;MLESVYLVLIVLIIIIEFIRKKDNEIDFLSMFNLAFILWYPLPGFLIAFDVQKAVGADWESVLANTNSWQTATAIFIGYFIVVKGFYSTSARTLGKKIVIKSRHSGIIFCYTIFLLLFSLASIQIYSSAFGGISNAITQGLAARSGWVSTGALGFFMRFLSGTGFSSYLLAAFVFEKNTGKHKLLKVVLFLGSVASALISFMLRAGRLNIIYYILGFYQIYILKTKKIPRISSAIFIIFTALFLFYGKNLFSSLSAIPDGFDAVIDRFNQSIQDNARDEGFSFYGFMSNFYYTVFSLDTAFSKSYDLRWFIDILYGILSLVPDRLLGSESPETVLYYNTVFIVGSFDYAIPTGFLAFGIYSLWWPGLVIVCLTYGWIGGCLQSTLEKHLRDVFWMPYFYALVAQIWVFFQGSDPESFFQSNFMLLAASFLLMALGSKILIVRRDQKISSVHGN
;
A
#
# COMPACT_ATOMS: atom_id res chain seq x y z
N MET A 1 -12.15 -23.96 -18.15
CA MET A 1 -11.95 -22.92 -19.19
C MET A 1 -11.55 -21.55 -18.62
N LEU A 2 -12.06 -21.13 -17.45
CA LEU A 2 -11.75 -19.82 -16.85
C LEU A 2 -10.31 -19.73 -16.33
N GLU A 3 -9.78 -20.83 -15.79
CA GLU A 3 -8.39 -20.99 -15.39
C GLU A 3 -7.43 -20.65 -16.53
N SER A 4 -7.76 -21.05 -17.77
CA SER A 4 -6.96 -20.72 -18.95
C SER A 4 -6.96 -19.22 -19.26
N VAL A 5 -8.09 -18.52 -19.05
CA VAL A 5 -8.19 -17.06 -19.27
C VAL A 5 -7.28 -16.31 -18.30
N TYR A 6 -7.32 -16.67 -17.02
CA TYR A 6 -6.44 -16.07 -16.01
C TYR A 6 -4.96 -16.34 -16.30
N LEU A 7 -4.62 -17.57 -16.68
CA LEU A 7 -3.25 -17.93 -17.04
C LEU A 7 -2.75 -17.15 -18.26
N VAL A 8 -3.58 -17.03 -19.30
CA VAL A 8 -3.28 -16.22 -20.49
C VAL A 8 -3.03 -14.77 -20.09
N LEU A 9 -3.86 -14.19 -19.21
CA LEU A 9 -3.65 -12.82 -18.73
C LEU A 9 -2.34 -12.68 -17.95
N ILE A 10 -2.00 -13.60 -17.05
CA ILE A 10 -0.72 -13.59 -16.32
C ILE A 10 0.46 -13.59 -17.30
N VAL A 11 0.43 -14.50 -18.27
CA VAL A 11 1.47 -14.61 -19.30
C VAL A 11 1.55 -13.32 -20.13
N LEU A 12 0.42 -12.73 -20.53
CA LEU A 12 0.38 -11.46 -21.25
C LEU A 12 0.98 -10.32 -20.44
N ILE A 13 0.64 -10.19 -19.15
CA ILE A 13 1.21 -9.16 -18.27
C ILE A 13 2.73 -9.32 -18.18
N ILE A 14 3.22 -10.54 -18.00
CA ILE A 14 4.66 -10.85 -17.95
C ILE A 14 5.33 -10.46 -19.27
N ILE A 15 4.77 -10.85 -20.41
CA ILE A 15 5.30 -10.52 -21.74
C ILE A 15 5.33 -8.99 -21.93
N ILE A 16 4.25 -8.28 -21.60
CA ILE A 16 4.17 -6.83 -21.68
C ILE A 16 5.25 -6.20 -20.79
N GLU A 17 5.45 -6.71 -19.58
CA GLU A 17 6.46 -6.19 -18.65
C GLU A 17 7.89 -6.38 -19.17
N PHE A 18 8.18 -7.45 -19.90
CA PHE A 18 9.52 -7.67 -20.48
C PHE A 18 9.74 -6.94 -21.81
N ILE A 19 8.69 -6.76 -22.62
CA ILE A 19 8.81 -6.15 -23.97
C ILE A 19 8.71 -4.62 -23.92
N ARG A 20 7.92 -4.07 -22.99
CA ARG A 20 7.67 -2.61 -22.97
C ARG A 20 8.95 -1.83 -22.71
N LYS A 21 9.07 -0.68 -23.36
CA LYS A 21 10.12 0.30 -23.03
C LYS A 21 9.79 0.93 -21.67
N LYS A 22 10.69 0.75 -20.71
CA LYS A 22 10.60 1.34 -19.38
C LYS A 22 11.57 2.49 -19.28
N ASP A 23 11.17 3.54 -18.58
CA ASP A 23 12.08 4.66 -18.30
C ASP A 23 13.04 4.30 -17.14
N ASN A 24 12.59 3.45 -16.21
CA ASN A 24 13.39 2.82 -15.16
C ASN A 24 13.15 1.30 -15.14
N GLU A 25 14.12 0.52 -14.63
CA GLU A 25 14.02 -0.94 -14.50
C GLU A 25 12.74 -1.40 -13.77
N ILE A 26 12.38 -0.66 -12.71
CA ILE A 26 11.12 -0.81 -11.97
C ILE A 26 10.47 0.58 -11.90
N ASP A 27 9.41 0.76 -12.66
CA ASP A 27 8.61 1.98 -12.70
C ASP A 27 7.21 1.76 -12.07
N PHE A 28 6.30 2.75 -12.14
CA PHE A 28 4.97 2.61 -11.56
C PHE A 28 4.22 1.45 -12.19
N LEU A 29 4.29 1.30 -13.52
CA LEU A 29 3.60 0.23 -14.23
C LEU A 29 4.19 -1.14 -13.90
N SER A 30 5.49 -1.25 -13.61
CA SER A 30 6.11 -2.50 -13.13
C SER A 30 5.48 -2.94 -11.80
N MET A 31 5.35 -2.01 -10.86
CA MET A 31 4.76 -2.31 -9.57
C MET A 31 3.26 -2.60 -9.69
N PHE A 32 2.56 -1.92 -10.60
CA PHE A 32 1.17 -2.25 -10.96
C PHE A 32 1.06 -3.66 -11.48
N ASN A 33 1.85 -4.05 -12.49
CA ASN A 33 1.78 -5.38 -13.10
C ASN A 33 1.99 -6.48 -12.05
N LEU A 34 2.98 -6.32 -11.15
CA LEU A 34 3.24 -7.28 -10.08
C LEU A 34 2.07 -7.38 -9.09
N ALA A 35 1.59 -6.24 -8.59
CA ALA A 35 0.49 -6.21 -7.64
C ALA A 35 -0.82 -6.70 -8.26
N PHE A 36 -1.10 -6.29 -9.50
CA PHE A 36 -2.30 -6.68 -10.23
C PHE A 36 -2.33 -8.20 -10.40
N ILE A 37 -1.22 -8.85 -10.81
CA ILE A 37 -1.11 -10.31 -10.86
C ILE A 37 -1.48 -10.94 -9.51
N LEU A 38 -0.86 -10.46 -8.43
CA LEU A 38 -1.04 -11.01 -7.08
C LEU A 38 -2.46 -10.84 -6.55
N TRP A 39 -3.17 -9.77 -6.94
CA TRP A 39 -4.49 -9.43 -6.39
C TRP A 39 -5.64 -9.87 -7.29
N TYR A 40 -5.40 -10.21 -8.56
CA TYR A 40 -6.49 -10.52 -9.49
C TYR A 40 -6.33 -11.84 -10.23
N PRO A 41 -5.54 -11.96 -11.31
CA PRO A 41 -5.56 -13.17 -12.11
C PRO A 41 -4.90 -14.37 -11.42
N LEU A 42 -3.91 -14.19 -10.53
CA LEU A 42 -3.36 -15.33 -9.78
C LEU A 42 -4.37 -15.89 -8.78
N PRO A 43 -5.00 -15.07 -7.90
CA PRO A 43 -6.18 -15.45 -7.14
C PRO A 43 -7.27 -16.13 -7.97
N GLY A 44 -7.68 -15.51 -9.08
CA GLY A 44 -8.73 -16.03 -9.96
C GLY A 44 -8.37 -17.38 -10.57
N PHE A 45 -7.11 -17.57 -10.98
CA PHE A 45 -6.60 -18.84 -11.47
C PHE A 45 -6.71 -19.95 -10.41
N LEU A 46 -6.25 -19.67 -9.18
CA LEU A 46 -6.24 -20.67 -8.10
C LEU A 46 -7.65 -21.06 -7.67
N ILE A 47 -8.56 -20.07 -7.56
CA ILE A 47 -9.98 -20.32 -7.31
C ILE A 47 -10.57 -21.18 -8.44
N ALA A 48 -10.32 -20.84 -9.70
CA ALA A 48 -10.86 -21.59 -10.84
C ALA A 48 -10.27 -23.01 -10.98
N PHE A 49 -9.03 -23.23 -10.52
CA PHE A 49 -8.33 -24.51 -10.61
C PHE A 49 -8.73 -25.48 -9.50
N ASP A 50 -8.81 -25.01 -8.25
CA ASP A 50 -9.16 -25.81 -7.08
C ASP A 50 -9.92 -24.96 -6.05
N VAL A 51 -11.22 -24.80 -6.28
CA VAL A 51 -12.10 -23.99 -5.44
C VAL A 51 -12.06 -24.47 -3.98
N GLN A 52 -12.07 -25.79 -3.74
CA GLN A 52 -12.13 -26.33 -2.38
C GLN A 52 -10.91 -25.94 -1.55
N LYS A 53 -9.69 -26.01 -2.13
CA LYS A 53 -8.47 -25.58 -1.43
C LYS A 53 -8.33 -24.06 -1.35
N ALA A 54 -8.83 -23.33 -2.34
CA ALA A 54 -8.74 -21.87 -2.35
C ALA A 54 -9.69 -21.21 -1.36
N VAL A 55 -10.93 -21.66 -1.30
CA VAL A 55 -11.96 -21.03 -0.48
C VAL A 55 -11.80 -21.44 0.99
N GLY A 56 -11.39 -22.69 1.27
CA GLY A 56 -11.26 -23.19 2.64
C GLY A 56 -12.57 -23.11 3.43
N ALA A 57 -12.52 -23.42 4.74
CA ALA A 57 -13.71 -23.36 5.61
C ALA A 57 -14.20 -21.91 5.82
N ASP A 58 -13.29 -20.94 5.85
CA ASP A 58 -13.58 -19.54 6.19
C ASP A 58 -14.46 -18.80 5.16
N TRP A 59 -14.59 -19.33 3.95
CA TRP A 59 -15.33 -18.71 2.85
C TRP A 59 -16.40 -19.64 2.26
N GLU A 60 -16.83 -20.68 2.98
CA GLU A 60 -17.81 -21.67 2.47
C GLU A 60 -19.12 -21.03 1.98
N SER A 61 -19.57 -19.92 2.58
CA SER A 61 -20.75 -19.16 2.12
C SER A 61 -20.59 -18.56 0.72
N VAL A 62 -19.36 -18.41 0.23
CA VAL A 62 -18.97 -17.78 -1.05
C VAL A 62 -18.85 -18.81 -2.18
N LEU A 63 -18.87 -20.12 -1.86
CA LEU A 63 -18.77 -21.22 -2.83
C LEU A 63 -19.89 -21.22 -3.88
N ALA A 64 -21.06 -20.68 -3.56
CA ALA A 64 -22.23 -20.75 -4.43
C ALA A 64 -22.15 -19.89 -5.70
N ASN A 65 -21.29 -18.86 -5.72
CA ASN A 65 -21.25 -17.88 -6.82
C ASN A 65 -19.88 -17.69 -7.46
N THR A 66 -18.81 -18.24 -6.87
CA THR A 66 -17.46 -18.00 -7.36
C THR A 66 -17.22 -18.63 -8.72
N ASN A 67 -16.49 -17.89 -9.58
CA ASN A 67 -16.06 -18.28 -10.93
C ASN A 67 -17.02 -17.86 -12.08
N SER A 68 -17.53 -16.63 -12.06
CA SER A 68 -18.27 -16.04 -13.20
C SER A 68 -17.35 -15.60 -14.35
N TRP A 69 -17.80 -15.81 -15.60
CA TRP A 69 -17.17 -15.24 -16.81
C TRP A 69 -17.12 -13.71 -16.78
N GLN A 70 -18.06 -13.06 -16.09
CA GLN A 70 -18.08 -11.61 -15.94
C GLN A 70 -16.88 -11.12 -15.14
N THR A 71 -16.53 -11.83 -14.05
CA THR A 71 -15.37 -11.55 -13.19
C THR A 71 -14.07 -11.67 -13.98
N ALA A 72 -13.87 -12.77 -14.71
CA ALA A 72 -12.69 -12.96 -15.55
C ALA A 72 -12.57 -11.88 -16.64
N THR A 73 -13.69 -11.55 -17.28
CA THR A 73 -13.75 -10.51 -18.33
C THR A 73 -13.44 -9.12 -17.75
N ALA A 74 -13.96 -8.78 -16.57
CA ALA A 74 -13.71 -7.52 -15.90
C ALA A 74 -12.24 -7.35 -15.50
N ILE A 75 -11.60 -8.42 -14.99
CA ILE A 75 -10.16 -8.42 -14.69
C ILE A 75 -9.35 -8.20 -15.97
N PHE A 76 -9.69 -8.92 -17.05
CA PHE A 76 -9.00 -8.82 -18.34
C PHE A 76 -9.12 -7.41 -18.94
N ILE A 77 -10.34 -6.90 -19.07
CA ILE A 77 -10.62 -5.56 -19.61
C ILE A 77 -10.01 -4.48 -18.70
N GLY A 78 -10.17 -4.61 -17.38
CA GLY A 78 -9.66 -3.65 -16.40
C GLY A 78 -8.16 -3.44 -16.54
N TYR A 79 -7.38 -4.51 -16.71
CA TYR A 79 -5.94 -4.43 -16.96
C TYR A 79 -5.61 -3.54 -18.16
N PHE A 80 -6.19 -3.82 -19.34
CA PHE A 80 -5.89 -3.07 -20.56
C PHE A 80 -6.35 -1.61 -20.48
N ILE A 81 -7.46 -1.33 -19.79
CA ILE A 81 -7.91 0.04 -19.57
C ILE A 81 -6.93 0.81 -18.66
N VAL A 82 -6.40 0.18 -17.60
CA VAL A 82 -5.37 0.81 -16.76
C VAL A 82 -4.13 1.12 -17.60
N VAL A 83 -3.64 0.14 -18.38
CA VAL A 83 -2.48 0.34 -19.26
C VAL A 83 -2.74 1.48 -20.25
N LYS A 84 -3.92 1.53 -20.87
CA LYS A 84 -4.32 2.63 -21.77
C LYS A 84 -4.33 3.99 -21.06
N GLY A 85 -4.86 4.06 -19.84
CA GLY A 85 -4.85 5.27 -19.01
C GLY A 85 -3.43 5.73 -18.69
N PHE A 86 -2.56 4.79 -18.32
CA PHE A 86 -1.16 5.05 -17.98
C PHE A 86 -0.34 5.61 -19.14
N TYR A 87 -0.55 5.08 -20.35
CA TYR A 87 0.11 5.57 -21.56
C TYR A 87 -0.59 6.77 -22.20
N SER A 88 -1.69 7.29 -21.61
CA SER A 88 -2.43 8.42 -22.16
C SER A 88 -1.54 9.66 -22.35
N THR A 89 -1.58 10.23 -23.56
CA THR A 89 -0.82 11.42 -23.91
C THR A 89 -1.19 12.60 -23.01
N SER A 90 -2.45 12.71 -22.58
CA SER A 90 -2.87 13.78 -21.67
C SER A 90 -2.21 13.67 -20.30
N ALA A 91 -2.10 12.46 -19.74
CA ALA A 91 -1.49 12.23 -18.43
C ALA A 91 0.01 12.62 -18.47
N ARG A 92 0.71 12.11 -19.48
CA ARG A 92 2.14 12.38 -19.69
C ARG A 92 2.43 13.85 -19.97
N THR A 93 1.58 14.49 -20.78
CA THR A 93 1.72 15.93 -21.10
C THR A 93 1.50 16.78 -19.87
N LEU A 94 0.50 16.47 -19.04
CA LEU A 94 0.26 17.17 -17.79
C LEU A 94 1.44 17.00 -16.83
N GLY A 95 1.90 15.76 -16.61
CA GLY A 95 3.01 15.49 -15.70
C GLY A 95 4.30 16.20 -16.12
N LYS A 96 4.62 16.24 -17.43
CA LYS A 96 5.79 16.95 -17.96
C LYS A 96 5.73 18.48 -17.77
N LYS A 97 4.52 19.07 -17.70
CA LYS A 97 4.32 20.51 -17.45
C LYS A 97 4.56 20.90 -16.00
N ILE A 98 4.46 19.96 -15.07
CA ILE A 98 4.69 20.20 -13.65
C ILE A 98 6.20 20.24 -13.40
N VAL A 99 6.68 21.39 -12.92
CA VAL A 99 8.07 21.60 -12.51
C VAL A 99 8.12 21.72 -11.01
N ILE A 100 8.87 20.84 -10.35
CA ILE A 100 9.07 20.82 -8.91
C ILE A 100 10.50 21.28 -8.64
N LYS A 101 10.65 22.41 -7.96
CA LYS A 101 11.96 22.86 -7.48
C LYS A 101 12.03 22.68 -5.96
N SER A 102 13.11 22.09 -5.46
CA SER A 102 13.33 22.00 -4.02
C SER A 102 13.50 23.40 -3.42
N ARG A 103 12.83 23.67 -2.30
CA ARG A 103 13.16 24.82 -1.46
C ARG A 103 14.43 24.54 -0.66
N HIS A 104 14.75 25.47 0.24
CA HIS A 104 15.88 25.36 1.15
C HIS A 104 15.82 24.05 1.94
N SER A 105 16.89 23.27 1.86
CA SER A 105 16.99 21.95 2.52
C SER A 105 16.78 22.00 4.04
N GLY A 106 16.99 23.15 4.69
CA GLY A 106 16.74 23.32 6.12
C GLY A 106 15.25 23.24 6.46
N ILE A 107 14.37 23.74 5.58
CA ILE A 107 12.91 23.63 5.77
C ILE A 107 12.50 22.16 5.70
N ILE A 108 13.03 21.44 4.71
CA ILE A 108 12.74 20.01 4.53
C ILE A 108 13.27 19.21 5.73
N PHE A 109 14.48 19.53 6.22
CA PHE A 109 15.04 18.86 7.40
C PHE A 109 14.18 19.13 8.65
N CYS A 110 13.83 20.39 8.91
CA CYS A 110 12.94 20.76 10.02
C CYS A 110 11.60 20.04 9.93
N TYR A 111 11.00 20.00 8.73
CA TYR A 111 9.78 19.25 8.46
C TYR A 111 9.93 17.75 8.75
N THR A 112 11.04 17.13 8.33
CA THR A 112 11.32 15.72 8.62
C THR A 112 11.46 15.45 10.12
N ILE A 113 12.13 16.33 10.87
CA ILE A 113 12.25 16.20 12.33
C ILE A 113 10.90 16.39 13.00
N PHE A 114 10.11 17.39 12.60
CA PHE A 114 8.75 17.59 13.09
C PHE A 114 7.90 16.34 12.86
N LEU A 115 7.95 15.77 11.65
CA LEU A 115 7.23 14.56 11.29
C LEU A 115 7.63 13.35 12.16
N LEU A 116 8.92 13.16 12.40
CA LEU A 116 9.43 12.11 13.28
C LEU A 116 8.94 12.29 14.72
N LEU A 117 9.12 13.48 15.29
CA LEU A 117 8.71 13.78 16.66
C LEU A 117 7.20 13.65 16.85
N PHE A 118 6.41 14.14 15.90
CA PHE A 118 4.95 14.01 15.93
C PHE A 118 4.50 12.53 15.86
N SER A 119 5.16 11.73 15.03
CA SER A 119 4.87 10.30 14.94
C SER A 119 5.29 9.55 16.20
N LEU A 120 6.42 9.92 16.82
CA LEU A 120 6.87 9.38 18.11
C LEU A 120 5.89 9.72 19.24
N ALA A 121 5.42 10.96 19.30
CA ALA A 121 4.37 11.36 20.24
C ALA A 121 3.09 10.54 20.02
N SER A 122 2.70 10.29 18.77
CA SER A 122 1.55 9.45 18.44
C SER A 122 1.72 8.00 18.86
N ILE A 123 2.92 7.42 18.70
CA ILE A 123 3.26 6.08 19.20
C ILE A 123 3.12 6.05 20.72
N GLN A 124 3.67 7.05 21.43
CA GLN A 124 3.58 7.12 22.88
C GLN A 124 2.12 7.20 23.35
N ILE A 125 1.32 8.08 22.77
CA ILE A 125 -0.11 8.26 23.11
C ILE A 125 -0.88 6.96 22.85
N TYR A 126 -0.75 6.37 21.65
CA TYR A 126 -1.43 5.13 21.31
C TYR A 126 -1.01 3.99 22.26
N SER A 127 0.29 3.83 22.50
CA SER A 127 0.80 2.78 23.37
C SER A 127 0.40 2.94 24.84
N SER A 128 0.20 4.18 25.30
CA SER A 128 -0.26 4.44 26.67
C SER A 128 -1.67 3.89 26.93
N ALA A 129 -2.51 3.77 25.89
CA ALA A 129 -3.82 3.14 25.98
C ALA A 129 -3.75 1.66 26.37
N PHE A 130 -2.63 1.00 26.10
CA PHE A 130 -2.39 -0.42 26.39
C PHE A 130 -1.44 -0.62 27.59
N GLY A 131 -1.09 0.45 28.31
CA GLY A 131 -0.11 0.40 29.40
C GLY A 131 1.35 0.33 28.95
N GLY A 132 1.65 0.71 27.71
CA GLY A 132 3.02 0.83 27.18
C GLY A 132 3.23 0.13 25.83
N ILE A 133 4.40 0.37 25.22
CA ILE A 133 4.72 -0.13 23.86
C ILE A 133 4.74 -1.66 23.79
N SER A 134 5.31 -2.32 24.80
CA SER A 134 5.37 -3.79 24.84
C SER A 134 3.97 -4.40 24.79
N ASN A 135 3.09 -3.98 25.69
CA ASN A 135 1.70 -4.43 25.74
C ASN A 135 0.92 -4.07 24.47
N ALA A 136 1.15 -2.89 23.90
CA ALA A 136 0.51 -2.47 22.66
C ALA A 136 0.92 -3.35 21.45
N ILE A 137 2.18 -3.80 21.39
CA ILE A 137 2.63 -4.75 20.37
C ILE A 137 1.95 -6.10 20.58
N THR A 138 1.94 -6.59 21.83
CA THR A 138 1.31 -7.85 22.21
C THR A 138 -0.18 -7.89 21.87
N GLN A 139 -0.90 -6.82 22.18
CA GLN A 139 -2.34 -6.71 21.95
C GLN A 139 -2.68 -6.22 20.53
N GLY A 140 -1.69 -5.86 19.71
CA GLY A 140 -1.91 -5.31 18.37
C GLY A 140 -2.69 -6.26 17.45
N LEU A 141 -2.49 -7.57 17.58
CA LEU A 141 -3.28 -8.57 16.83
C LEU A 141 -4.75 -8.60 17.30
N ALA A 142 -4.99 -8.57 18.61
CA ALA A 142 -6.33 -8.58 19.20
C ALA A 142 -7.09 -7.26 18.95
N ALA A 143 -6.38 -6.13 18.95
CA ALA A 143 -6.92 -4.83 18.58
C ALA A 143 -7.34 -4.81 17.10
N ARG A 144 -6.57 -5.47 16.23
CA ARG A 144 -6.89 -5.57 14.79
C ARG A 144 -8.07 -6.50 14.52
N SER A 145 -8.26 -7.56 15.32
CA SER A 145 -9.41 -8.46 15.19
C SER A 145 -10.69 -7.89 15.82
N GLY A 146 -10.66 -6.67 16.36
CA GLY A 146 -11.81 -6.05 17.03
C GLY A 146 -12.10 -6.64 18.41
N TRP A 147 -11.25 -7.53 18.93
CA TRP A 147 -11.45 -8.18 20.23
C TRP A 147 -11.13 -7.26 21.40
N VAL A 148 -10.31 -6.24 21.16
CA VAL A 148 -9.96 -5.21 22.14
C VAL A 148 -10.37 -3.85 21.59
N SER A 149 -11.25 -3.15 22.31
CA SER A 149 -11.60 -1.77 21.97
C SER A 149 -10.36 -0.88 22.09
N THR A 150 -9.93 -0.30 20.97
CA THR A 150 -8.81 0.66 20.93
C THR A 150 -9.15 2.01 21.58
N GLY A 151 -10.43 2.21 21.95
CA GLY A 151 -10.93 3.42 22.58
C GLY A 151 -10.72 4.68 21.73
N ALA A 152 -10.84 5.84 22.38
CA ALA A 152 -10.68 7.14 21.71
C ALA A 152 -9.26 7.38 21.15
N LEU A 153 -8.26 6.65 21.66
CA LEU A 153 -6.86 6.80 21.27
C LEU A 153 -6.49 6.01 20.00
N GLY A 154 -7.39 5.15 19.51
CA GLY A 154 -7.22 4.43 18.23
C GLY A 154 -6.97 5.36 17.04
N PHE A 155 -7.49 6.60 17.09
CA PHE A 155 -7.22 7.63 16.08
C PHE A 155 -5.72 7.87 15.86
N PHE A 156 -4.90 7.82 16.92
CA PHE A 156 -3.47 8.09 16.82
C PHE A 156 -2.72 7.04 16.00
N MET A 157 -3.29 5.84 15.85
CA MET A 157 -2.75 4.77 15.00
C MET A 157 -2.55 5.24 13.54
N ARG A 158 -3.37 6.19 13.07
CA ARG A 158 -3.31 6.76 11.71
C ARG A 158 -2.00 7.52 11.45
N PHE A 159 -1.39 8.10 12.48
CA PHE A 159 -0.16 8.90 12.38
C PHE A 159 1.14 8.09 12.45
N LEU A 160 1.09 6.82 12.85
CA LEU A 160 2.27 5.96 13.02
C LEU A 160 3.12 5.84 11.74
N SER A 161 2.49 5.81 10.55
CA SER A 161 3.23 5.70 9.28
C SER A 161 4.08 6.93 8.93
N GLY A 162 3.92 8.04 9.65
CA GLY A 162 4.79 9.21 9.52
C GLY A 162 6.26 8.91 9.86
N THR A 163 6.52 7.92 10.72
CA THR A 163 7.89 7.44 11.00
C THR A 163 8.57 6.90 9.74
N GLY A 164 7.89 6.04 8.97
CA GLY A 164 8.40 5.52 7.71
C GLY A 164 8.63 6.61 6.67
N PHE A 165 7.74 7.60 6.58
CA PHE A 165 7.96 8.75 5.71
C PHE A 165 9.18 9.57 6.13
N SER A 166 9.34 9.81 7.45
CA SER A 166 10.47 10.55 7.99
C SER A 166 11.81 9.85 7.76
N SER A 167 11.85 8.51 7.82
CA SER A 167 13.07 7.75 7.60
C SER A 167 13.51 7.77 6.14
N TYR A 168 12.58 7.73 5.18
CA TYR A 168 12.89 7.95 3.77
C TYR A 168 13.50 9.34 3.52
N LEU A 169 12.95 10.40 4.14
CA LEU A 169 13.52 11.74 4.01
C LEU A 169 14.88 11.87 4.70
N LEU A 170 15.06 11.31 5.91
CA LEU A 170 16.35 11.31 6.60
C LEU A 170 17.41 10.53 5.82
N ALA A 171 17.03 9.43 5.16
CA ALA A 171 17.91 8.72 4.25
C ALA A 171 18.38 9.60 3.10
N ALA A 172 17.52 10.45 2.53
CA ALA A 172 17.93 11.43 1.52
C ALA A 172 19.00 12.39 2.05
N PHE A 173 18.88 12.85 3.30
CA PHE A 173 19.89 13.69 3.94
C PHE A 173 21.21 12.99 4.25
N VAL A 174 21.18 11.67 4.49
CA VAL A 174 22.37 10.87 4.80
C VAL A 174 23.11 10.47 3.53
N PHE A 175 22.39 10.02 2.50
CA PHE A 175 22.99 9.40 1.31
C PHE A 175 23.16 10.35 0.12
N GLU A 176 22.26 11.32 -0.08
CA GLU A 176 22.33 12.24 -1.23
C GLU A 176 23.00 13.55 -0.86
N LYS A 177 22.65 14.09 0.30
CA LYS A 177 23.14 15.42 0.69
C LYS A 177 24.47 15.33 1.43
N ASN A 178 25.57 15.44 0.69
CA ASN A 178 26.93 15.43 1.24
C ASN A 178 27.29 16.75 1.99
N THR A 179 26.59 17.04 3.09
CA THR A 179 27.00 18.12 4.00
C THR A 179 27.84 17.53 5.12
N GLY A 180 29.14 17.82 5.13
CA GLY A 180 30.07 17.30 6.15
C GLY A 180 29.71 17.71 7.59
N LYS A 181 28.99 18.81 7.79
CA LYS A 181 28.55 19.26 9.12
C LYS A 181 27.43 18.35 9.66
N HIS A 182 27.64 17.80 10.86
CA HIS A 182 26.70 16.95 11.61
C HIS A 182 26.30 15.63 10.93
N LYS A 183 27.18 15.03 10.12
CA LYS A 183 26.90 13.73 9.47
C LYS A 183 26.50 12.64 10.48
N LEU A 184 27.20 12.54 11.61
CA LEU A 184 26.90 11.57 12.66
C LEU A 184 25.49 11.75 13.22
N LEU A 185 25.09 12.98 13.55
CA LEU A 185 23.74 13.29 14.05
C LEU A 185 22.66 12.84 13.05
N LYS A 186 22.86 13.10 11.76
CA LYS A 186 21.92 12.67 10.71
C LYS A 186 21.81 11.16 10.59
N VAL A 187 22.92 10.44 10.72
CA VAL A 187 22.94 8.98 10.74
C VAL A 187 22.21 8.46 11.98
N VAL A 188 22.46 9.02 13.16
CA VAL A 188 21.76 8.64 14.40
C VAL A 188 20.25 8.90 14.27
N LEU A 189 19.84 10.06 13.76
CA LEU A 189 18.43 10.38 13.51
C LEU A 189 17.80 9.42 12.50
N PHE A 190 18.51 9.09 11.42
CA PHE A 190 18.06 8.13 10.42
C PHE A 190 17.86 6.74 11.06
N LEU A 191 18.86 6.20 11.76
CA LEU A 191 18.74 4.91 12.43
C LEU A 191 17.63 4.91 13.48
N GLY A 192 17.49 5.99 14.24
CA GLY A 192 16.37 6.20 15.17
C GLY A 192 15.02 6.14 14.46
N SER A 193 14.87 6.85 13.33
CA SER A 193 13.63 6.83 12.54
C SER A 193 13.32 5.46 11.93
N VAL A 194 14.35 4.69 11.52
CA VAL A 194 14.16 3.31 11.04
C VAL A 194 13.65 2.42 12.17
N ALA A 195 14.25 2.50 13.36
CA ALA A 195 13.79 1.75 14.53
C ALA A 195 12.34 2.14 14.89
N SER A 196 12.02 3.43 14.90
CA SER A 196 10.65 3.92 15.16
C SER A 196 9.66 3.48 14.09
N ALA A 197 10.07 3.40 12.82
CA ALA A 197 9.24 2.88 11.74
C ALA A 197 8.95 1.39 11.91
N LEU A 198 9.96 0.59 12.27
CA LEU A 198 9.76 -0.82 12.60
C LEU A 198 8.77 -0.97 13.75
N ILE A 199 8.98 -0.28 14.88
CA ILE A 199 8.05 -0.29 16.02
C ILE A 199 6.63 0.10 15.58
N SER A 200 6.49 1.15 14.76
CA SER A 200 5.19 1.60 14.23
C SER A 200 4.49 0.52 13.40
N PHE A 201 5.23 -0.21 12.56
CA PHE A 201 4.66 -1.30 11.75
C PHE A 201 4.33 -2.53 12.59
N MET A 202 5.10 -2.81 13.64
CA MET A 202 4.80 -3.85 14.63
C MET A 202 3.52 -3.54 15.40
N LEU A 203 3.34 -2.29 15.84
CA LEU A 203 2.10 -1.83 16.50
C LEU A 203 0.87 -1.93 15.61
N ARG A 204 1.04 -1.82 14.28
CA ARG A 204 -0.03 -2.06 13.31
C ARG A 204 -0.28 -3.55 13.00
N ALA A 205 0.49 -4.46 13.60
CA ALA A 205 0.48 -5.89 13.30
C ALA A 205 0.53 -6.19 11.78
N GLY A 206 1.26 -5.36 11.03
CA GLY A 206 1.22 -5.34 9.57
C GLY A 206 2.52 -5.88 8.97
N ARG A 207 2.61 -7.21 8.77
CA ARG A 207 3.76 -7.85 8.10
C ARG A 207 4.08 -7.20 6.75
N LEU A 208 3.04 -6.95 5.94
CA LEU A 208 3.16 -6.33 4.63
C LEU A 208 3.74 -4.91 4.71
N ASN A 209 3.49 -4.15 5.78
CA ASN A 209 4.05 -2.81 5.93
C ASN A 209 5.58 -2.83 6.06
N ILE A 210 6.14 -3.81 6.77
CA ILE A 210 7.61 -3.98 6.88
C ILE A 210 8.19 -4.39 5.52
N ILE A 211 7.55 -5.33 4.82
CA ILE A 211 7.98 -5.76 3.48
C ILE A 211 7.96 -4.57 2.51
N TYR A 212 6.86 -3.81 2.46
CA TYR A 212 6.76 -2.62 1.60
C TYR A 212 7.77 -1.55 1.99
N TYR A 213 8.01 -1.33 3.27
CA TYR A 213 9.03 -0.39 3.73
C TYR A 213 10.44 -0.77 3.25
N ILE A 214 10.82 -2.05 3.34
CA ILE A 214 12.11 -2.52 2.81
C ILE A 214 12.13 -2.46 1.28
N LEU A 215 11.02 -2.82 0.63
CA LEU A 215 10.86 -2.76 -0.82
C LEU A 215 11.07 -1.35 -1.36
N GLY A 216 10.69 -0.31 -0.61
CA GLY A 216 10.89 1.07 -1.05
C GLY A 216 12.36 1.49 -1.02
N PHE A 217 13.13 1.09 0.01
CA PHE A 217 14.59 1.28 -0.01
C PHE A 217 15.25 0.50 -1.14
N TYR A 218 14.79 -0.72 -1.41
CA TYR A 218 15.25 -1.51 -2.54
C TYR A 218 14.93 -0.84 -3.88
N GLN A 219 13.73 -0.28 -4.04
CA GLN A 219 13.35 0.50 -5.22
C GLN A 219 14.22 1.75 -5.38
N ILE A 220 14.47 2.50 -4.30
CA ILE A 220 15.37 3.66 -4.31
C ILE A 220 16.77 3.26 -4.79
N TYR A 221 17.28 2.11 -4.34
CA TYR A 221 18.58 1.59 -4.81
C TYR A 221 18.57 1.33 -6.32
N ILE A 222 17.52 0.68 -6.85
CA ILE A 222 17.38 0.42 -8.28
C ILE A 222 17.28 1.72 -9.07
N LEU A 223 16.47 2.68 -8.62
CA LEU A 223 16.31 3.98 -9.29
C LEU A 223 17.66 4.71 -9.43
N LYS A 224 18.52 4.62 -8.41
CA LYS A 224 19.84 5.27 -8.42
C LYS A 224 20.86 4.53 -9.27
N THR A 225 20.93 3.21 -9.14
CA THR A 225 21.94 2.39 -9.84
C THR A 225 21.54 2.02 -11.26
N LYS A 226 20.25 2.16 -11.60
CA LYS A 226 19.62 1.71 -12.85
C LYS A 226 19.85 0.23 -13.15
N LYS A 227 20.09 -0.58 -12.12
CA LYS A 227 20.38 -2.01 -12.25
C LYS A 227 19.65 -2.76 -11.15
N ILE A 228 19.16 -3.95 -11.48
CA ILE A 228 18.58 -4.88 -10.51
C ILE A 228 19.73 -5.68 -9.87
N PRO A 229 20.05 -5.47 -8.58
CA PRO A 229 21.15 -6.19 -7.92
C PRO A 229 20.75 -7.64 -7.61
N ARG A 230 21.09 -8.59 -8.49
CA ARG A 230 20.66 -10.00 -8.41
C ARG A 230 20.78 -10.63 -7.02
N ILE A 231 21.90 -10.41 -6.33
CA ILE A 231 22.15 -10.96 -4.98
C ILE A 231 21.19 -10.34 -3.97
N SER A 232 21.09 -9.00 -3.92
CA SER A 232 20.16 -8.32 -3.02
C SER A 232 18.70 -8.65 -3.32
N SER A 233 18.34 -8.87 -4.60
CA SER A 233 17.01 -9.35 -5.00
C SER A 233 16.73 -10.73 -4.41
N ALA A 234 17.67 -11.68 -4.54
CA ALA A 234 17.53 -13.03 -4.01
C ALA A 234 17.39 -13.01 -2.48
N ILE A 235 18.23 -12.23 -1.79
CA ILE A 235 18.14 -12.05 -0.33
C ILE A 235 16.78 -11.45 0.05
N PHE A 236 16.30 -10.43 -0.67
CA PHE A 236 15.01 -9.80 -0.40
C PHE A 236 13.84 -10.76 -0.63
N ILE A 237 13.88 -11.59 -1.68
CA ILE A 237 12.86 -12.61 -1.96
C ILE A 237 12.85 -13.66 -0.84
N ILE A 238 14.02 -14.18 -0.46
CA ILE A 238 14.15 -15.16 0.64
C ILE A 238 13.64 -14.56 1.95
N PHE A 239 14.07 -13.34 2.29
CA PHE A 239 13.61 -12.62 3.48
C PHE A 239 12.08 -12.45 3.46
N THR A 240 11.52 -12.01 2.33
CA THR A 240 10.07 -11.80 2.19
C THR A 240 9.32 -13.11 2.38
N ALA A 241 9.78 -14.21 1.76
CA ALA A 241 9.18 -15.53 1.92
C ALA A 241 9.21 -15.98 3.39
N LEU A 242 10.38 -15.93 4.04
CA LEU A 242 10.55 -16.28 5.46
C LEU A 242 9.67 -15.42 6.37
N PHE A 243 9.62 -14.11 6.12
CA PHE A 243 8.83 -13.19 6.95
C PHE A 243 7.33 -13.36 6.75
N LEU A 244 6.89 -13.74 5.55
CA LEU A 244 5.49 -14.10 5.30
C LEU A 244 5.12 -15.39 6.03
N PHE A 245 5.99 -16.40 6.03
CA PHE A 245 5.76 -17.67 6.71
C PHE A 245 5.80 -17.56 8.23
N TYR A 246 6.90 -17.05 8.77
CA TYR A 246 7.15 -17.06 10.22
C TYR A 246 6.78 -15.75 10.91
N GLY A 247 6.42 -14.70 10.16
CA GLY A 247 6.13 -13.40 10.74
C GLY A 247 4.98 -13.44 11.75
N LYS A 248 3.91 -14.22 11.52
CA LYS A 248 2.80 -14.33 12.48
C LYS A 248 3.28 -14.91 13.81
N ASN A 249 4.08 -15.98 13.75
CA ASN A 249 4.63 -16.67 14.92
C ASN A 249 5.63 -15.77 15.65
N LEU A 250 6.46 -15.04 14.89
CA LEU A 250 7.36 -14.03 15.43
C LEU A 250 6.58 -12.93 16.15
N PHE A 251 5.54 -12.36 15.54
CA PHE A 251 4.73 -11.32 16.18
C PHE A 251 4.01 -11.84 17.42
N SER A 252 3.46 -13.06 17.35
CA SER A 252 2.83 -13.71 18.49
C SER A 252 3.82 -13.97 19.61
N SER A 253 5.06 -14.37 19.32
CA SER A 253 6.06 -14.65 20.35
C SER A 253 6.60 -13.40 21.03
N LEU A 254 6.59 -12.25 20.37
CA LEU A 254 6.92 -10.95 21.00
C LEU A 254 5.98 -10.60 22.17
N SER A 255 4.83 -11.28 22.29
CA SER A 255 3.97 -11.17 23.46
C SER A 255 4.62 -11.59 24.78
N ALA A 256 5.66 -12.43 24.72
CA ALA A 256 6.39 -12.92 25.88
C ALA A 256 7.61 -12.04 26.24
N ILE A 257 7.82 -10.90 25.58
CA ILE A 257 8.91 -9.97 25.93
C ILE A 257 8.95 -9.61 27.43
N PRO A 258 7.81 -9.35 28.11
CA PRO A 258 7.82 -9.06 29.55
C PRO A 258 8.40 -10.20 30.41
N ASP A 259 8.31 -11.43 29.93
CA ASP A 259 8.75 -12.65 30.63
C ASP A 259 10.23 -13.00 30.32
N GLY A 260 10.89 -12.23 29.45
CA GLY A 260 12.29 -12.41 29.05
C GLY A 260 12.49 -13.01 27.65
N PHE A 261 13.73 -12.99 27.16
CA PHE A 261 14.06 -13.44 25.80
C PHE A 261 13.88 -14.95 25.60
N ASP A 262 14.17 -15.74 26.63
CA ASP A 262 13.99 -17.20 26.59
C ASP A 262 12.51 -17.56 26.39
N ALA A 263 11.60 -16.85 27.07
CA ALA A 263 10.16 -17.03 26.89
C ALA A 263 9.68 -16.68 25.47
N VAL A 264 10.30 -15.68 24.81
CA VAL A 264 10.04 -15.35 23.40
C VAL A 264 10.46 -16.50 22.48
N ILE A 265 11.64 -17.10 22.72
CA ILE A 265 12.12 -18.24 21.95
C ILE A 265 11.19 -19.45 22.14
N ASP A 266 10.83 -19.74 23.39
CA ASP A 266 9.96 -20.87 23.72
C ASP A 266 8.57 -20.71 23.08
N ARG A 267 7.95 -19.53 23.18
CA ARG A 267 6.68 -19.26 22.49
C ARG A 267 6.80 -19.31 20.97
N PHE A 268 7.92 -18.88 20.41
CA PHE A 268 8.15 -18.96 18.97
C PHE A 268 8.25 -20.43 18.51
N ASN A 269 9.04 -21.24 19.21
CA ASN A 269 9.19 -22.66 18.94
C ASN A 269 7.88 -23.42 19.12
N GLN A 270 7.14 -23.14 20.19
CA GLN A 270 5.81 -23.69 20.43
C GLN A 270 4.85 -23.31 19.30
N SER A 271 4.79 -22.02 18.93
CA SER A 271 3.94 -21.56 17.83
C SER A 271 4.29 -22.24 16.50
N ILE A 272 5.58 -22.47 16.21
CA ILE A 272 5.97 -23.24 15.02
C ILE A 272 5.51 -24.69 15.12
N GLN A 273 5.69 -25.35 16.27
CA GLN A 273 5.29 -26.75 16.46
C GLN A 273 3.78 -26.93 16.36
N ASP A 274 3.01 -26.02 16.95
CA ASP A 274 1.54 -26.03 16.90
C ASP A 274 1.07 -25.86 15.45
N ASN A 275 1.59 -24.89 14.71
CA ASN A 275 1.25 -24.72 13.29
C ASN A 275 1.74 -25.87 12.40
N ALA A 276 2.87 -26.53 12.75
CA ALA A 276 3.38 -27.66 11.97
C ALA A 276 2.52 -28.92 12.13
N ARG A 277 1.75 -29.03 13.21
CA ARG A 277 0.79 -30.13 13.44
C ARG A 277 -0.50 -29.95 12.63
N ASP A 278 -0.85 -28.72 12.28
CA ASP A 278 -2.11 -28.35 11.61
C ASP A 278 -1.95 -28.06 10.09
N GLU A 279 -1.02 -28.74 9.42
CA GLU A 279 -0.64 -28.61 7.99
C GLU A 279 0.53 -27.66 7.72
N GLY A 280 1.55 -28.15 7.01
CA GLY A 280 2.73 -27.38 6.60
C GLY A 280 2.42 -26.20 5.66
N PHE A 281 3.43 -25.68 4.96
CA PHE A 281 3.23 -24.56 4.04
C PHE A 281 2.15 -24.87 2.99
N SER A 282 1.02 -24.16 3.08
CA SER A 282 -0.03 -24.16 2.06
C SER A 282 0.10 -22.89 1.21
N PHE A 283 0.44 -23.06 -0.06
CA PHE A 283 0.41 -21.97 -1.03
C PHE A 283 -0.98 -21.33 -1.14
N TYR A 284 -2.04 -22.14 -1.05
CA TYR A 284 -3.42 -21.66 -0.99
C TYR A 284 -3.68 -20.85 0.29
N GLY A 285 -3.17 -21.29 1.43
CA GLY A 285 -3.25 -20.56 2.70
C GLY A 285 -2.54 -19.20 2.65
N PHE A 286 -1.39 -19.11 1.97
CA PHE A 286 -0.75 -17.82 1.71
C PHE A 286 -1.62 -16.92 0.82
N MET A 287 -2.13 -17.49 -0.27
CA MET A 287 -2.91 -16.78 -1.28
C MET A 287 -4.30 -16.35 -0.79
N SER A 288 -4.81 -16.93 0.29
CA SER A 288 -6.06 -16.53 0.97
C SER A 288 -6.15 -15.03 1.27
N ASN A 289 -5.01 -14.40 1.59
CA ASN A 289 -4.92 -12.96 1.85
C ASN A 289 -5.20 -12.08 0.62
N PHE A 290 -5.24 -12.67 -0.58
CA PHE A 290 -5.45 -11.98 -1.85
C PHE A 290 -6.72 -12.42 -2.58
N TYR A 291 -7.48 -13.40 -2.07
CA TYR A 291 -8.70 -13.88 -2.74
C TYR A 291 -9.87 -12.91 -2.64
N TYR A 292 -9.90 -12.11 -1.57
CA TYR A 292 -11.02 -11.22 -1.27
C TYR A 292 -11.36 -10.24 -2.40
N THR A 293 -10.39 -9.80 -3.19
CA THR A 293 -10.59 -8.90 -4.34
C THR A 293 -11.36 -9.56 -5.48
N VAL A 294 -11.14 -10.86 -5.70
CA VAL A 294 -11.88 -11.65 -6.70
C VAL A 294 -13.29 -11.93 -6.18
N PHE A 295 -13.43 -12.32 -4.91
CA PHE A 295 -14.74 -12.53 -4.28
C PHE A 295 -15.58 -11.25 -4.27
N SER A 296 -14.96 -10.11 -3.97
CA SER A 296 -15.62 -8.80 -3.97
C SER A 296 -16.10 -8.41 -5.38
N LEU A 297 -15.28 -8.65 -6.40
CA LEU A 297 -15.66 -8.37 -7.78
C LEU A 297 -16.81 -9.26 -8.26
N ASP A 298 -16.74 -10.55 -7.93
CA ASP A 298 -17.77 -11.53 -8.27
C ASP A 298 -19.10 -11.25 -7.54
N THR A 299 -19.02 -10.87 -6.27
CA THR A 299 -20.17 -10.43 -5.46
C THR A 299 -20.81 -9.17 -6.04
N ALA A 300 -20.01 -8.21 -6.49
CA ALA A 300 -20.49 -6.99 -7.13
C ALA A 300 -21.24 -7.24 -8.45
N PHE A 301 -21.08 -8.40 -9.09
CA PHE A 301 -21.86 -8.81 -10.26
C PHE A 301 -23.08 -9.67 -9.93
N SER A 302 -23.03 -10.45 -8.85
CA SER A 302 -24.08 -11.42 -8.51
C SER A 302 -25.19 -10.86 -7.62
N LYS A 303 -24.92 -9.79 -6.86
CA LYS A 303 -25.90 -9.18 -5.95
C LYS A 303 -26.64 -8.01 -6.60
N SER A 304 -27.89 -7.84 -6.19
CA SER A 304 -28.67 -6.65 -6.52
C SER A 304 -28.43 -5.57 -5.47
N TYR A 305 -28.13 -4.35 -5.91
CA TYR A 305 -27.89 -3.19 -5.05
C TYR A 305 -28.13 -1.90 -5.83
N ASP A 306 -28.29 -0.80 -5.10
CA ASP A 306 -28.33 0.53 -5.67
C ASP A 306 -26.93 1.03 -6.02
N LEU A 307 -26.77 1.56 -7.23
CA LEU A 307 -25.51 2.11 -7.71
C LEU A 307 -25.03 3.23 -6.77
N ARG A 308 -23.74 3.20 -6.42
CA ARG A 308 -23.15 4.15 -5.46
C ARG A 308 -22.74 5.50 -6.07
N TRP A 309 -22.67 5.61 -7.40
CA TRP A 309 -22.30 6.85 -8.11
C TRP A 309 -21.00 7.50 -7.61
N PHE A 310 -20.01 6.69 -7.18
CA PHE A 310 -18.73 7.15 -6.61
C PHE A 310 -18.81 7.97 -5.31
N ILE A 311 -19.96 7.99 -4.62
CA ILE A 311 -20.13 8.75 -3.36
C ILE A 311 -19.13 8.30 -2.27
N ASP A 312 -18.69 7.05 -2.32
CA ASP A 312 -17.72 6.47 -1.40
C ASP A 312 -16.36 7.17 -1.40
N ILE A 313 -15.99 7.91 -2.46
CA ILE A 313 -14.78 8.74 -2.43
C ILE A 313 -14.95 9.87 -1.42
N LEU A 314 -16.14 10.49 -1.38
CA LEU A 314 -16.44 11.53 -0.40
C LEU A 314 -16.57 10.93 1.00
N TYR A 315 -17.24 9.80 1.15
CA TYR A 315 -17.35 9.12 2.45
C TYR A 315 -16.00 8.63 2.97
N GLY A 316 -15.12 8.17 2.08
CA GLY A 316 -13.75 7.80 2.44
C GLY A 316 -12.92 9.00 2.93
N ILE A 317 -13.18 10.21 2.43
CA ILE A 317 -12.57 11.44 2.98
C ILE A 317 -13.21 11.79 4.33
N LEU A 318 -14.53 11.68 4.45
CA LEU A 318 -15.26 11.98 5.70
C LEU A 318 -14.87 11.02 6.83
N SER A 319 -14.55 9.76 6.53
CA SER A 319 -14.11 8.76 7.53
C SER A 319 -12.75 9.11 8.19
N LEU A 320 -12.03 10.09 7.65
CA LEU A 320 -10.85 10.67 8.29
C LEU A 320 -11.21 11.47 9.55
N VAL A 321 -12.45 11.97 9.63
CA VAL A 321 -12.98 12.70 10.79
C VAL A 321 -13.51 11.68 11.80
N PRO A 322 -13.09 11.73 13.08
CA PRO A 322 -13.66 10.88 14.12
C PRO A 322 -15.17 11.09 14.26
N ASP A 323 -15.95 10.01 14.40
CA ASP A 323 -17.42 10.06 14.49
C ASP A 323 -17.92 10.98 15.61
N ARG A 324 -17.17 11.05 16.72
CA ARG A 324 -17.48 11.95 17.84
C ARG A 324 -17.54 13.43 17.47
N LEU A 325 -16.82 13.85 16.42
CA LEU A 325 -16.83 15.22 15.92
C LEU A 325 -17.97 15.46 14.91
N LEU A 326 -18.44 14.41 14.24
CA LEU A 326 -19.54 14.51 13.28
C LEU A 326 -20.90 14.65 14.00
N GLY A 327 -21.02 14.10 15.21
CA GLY A 327 -22.28 14.14 15.98
C GLY A 327 -23.39 13.27 15.37
N SER A 328 -23.08 12.53 14.31
CA SER A 328 -23.92 11.55 13.64
C SER A 328 -23.07 10.31 13.29
N GLU A 329 -23.73 9.17 13.08
CA GLU A 329 -23.06 7.99 12.55
C GLU A 329 -22.56 8.26 11.13
N SER A 330 -21.33 7.83 10.84
CA SER A 330 -20.77 7.92 9.49
C SER A 330 -21.60 7.06 8.53
N PRO A 331 -21.90 7.54 7.31
CA PRO A 331 -22.70 6.79 6.37
C PRO A 331 -21.99 5.50 5.96
N GLU A 332 -22.77 4.43 5.74
CA GLU A 332 -22.26 3.15 5.26
C GLU A 332 -21.57 3.32 3.89
N THR A 333 -20.35 2.79 3.82
CA THR A 333 -19.52 2.83 2.61
C THR A 333 -19.63 1.52 1.83
N VAL A 334 -19.06 1.51 0.63
CA VAL A 334 -18.94 0.30 -0.21
C VAL A 334 -18.23 -0.85 0.51
N LEU A 335 -17.37 -0.54 1.50
CA LEU A 335 -16.73 -1.53 2.37
C LEU A 335 -17.77 -2.32 3.18
N TYR A 336 -18.75 -1.62 3.76
CA TYR A 336 -19.85 -2.22 4.51
C TYR A 336 -20.67 -3.14 3.61
N TYR A 337 -21.19 -2.61 2.50
CA TYR A 337 -22.03 -3.38 1.58
C TYR A 337 -21.31 -4.62 1.03
N ASN A 338 -20.05 -4.47 0.60
CA ASN A 338 -19.27 -5.59 0.09
C ASN A 338 -19.09 -6.68 1.14
N THR A 339 -18.77 -6.30 2.37
CA THR A 339 -18.61 -7.28 3.46
C THR A 339 -19.93 -8.02 3.73
N VAL A 340 -21.03 -7.28 3.91
CA VAL A 340 -22.35 -7.87 4.18
C VAL A 340 -22.79 -8.77 3.02
N PHE A 341 -22.49 -8.41 1.78
CA PHE A 341 -22.85 -9.22 0.62
C PHE A 341 -22.03 -10.51 0.50
N ILE A 342 -20.79 -10.52 0.99
CA ILE A 342 -19.92 -11.70 0.97
C ILE A 342 -20.21 -12.62 2.16
N VAL A 343 -20.34 -12.06 3.37
CA VAL A 343 -20.35 -12.83 4.63
C VAL A 343 -21.74 -12.91 5.27
N GLY A 344 -22.63 -11.95 4.97
CA GLY A 344 -23.95 -11.83 5.59
C GLY A 344 -23.99 -11.00 6.87
N SER A 345 -22.84 -10.58 7.39
CA SER A 345 -22.69 -9.73 8.58
C SER A 345 -21.53 -8.73 8.41
N PHE A 346 -21.45 -7.75 9.30
CA PHE A 346 -20.35 -6.76 9.35
C PHE A 346 -19.52 -6.93 10.64
N ASP A 347 -19.06 -8.16 10.89
CA ASP A 347 -18.22 -8.47 12.06
C ASP A 347 -16.74 -8.10 11.84
N TYR A 348 -16.33 -8.05 10.58
CA TYR A 348 -15.01 -7.63 10.12
C TYR A 348 -15.14 -6.92 8.77
N ALA A 349 -14.10 -6.22 8.32
CA ALA A 349 -14.16 -5.43 7.09
C ALA A 349 -13.41 -6.12 5.93
N ILE A 350 -14.08 -6.35 4.81
CA ILE A 350 -13.50 -6.89 3.57
C ILE A 350 -13.39 -5.78 2.52
N PRO A 351 -12.18 -5.27 2.24
CA PRO A 351 -11.98 -4.23 1.23
C PRO A 351 -12.45 -4.69 -0.15
N THR A 352 -12.99 -3.79 -0.96
CA THR A 352 -13.67 -4.21 -2.19
C THR A 352 -12.72 -4.55 -3.33
N GLY A 353 -11.52 -3.98 -3.36
CA GLY A 353 -10.78 -3.91 -4.63
C GLY A 353 -11.19 -2.70 -5.46
N PHE A 354 -10.27 -2.10 -6.19
CA PHE A 354 -10.59 -0.97 -7.07
C PHE A 354 -11.50 -1.38 -8.26
N LEU A 355 -11.40 -2.62 -8.74
CA LEU A 355 -12.28 -3.13 -9.81
C LEU A 355 -13.73 -3.25 -9.31
N ALA A 356 -13.95 -3.91 -8.17
CA ALA A 356 -15.29 -4.08 -7.61
C ALA A 356 -15.89 -2.73 -7.19
N PHE A 357 -15.07 -1.80 -6.68
CA PHE A 357 -15.51 -0.43 -6.41
C PHE A 357 -16.09 0.25 -7.65
N GLY A 358 -15.46 0.08 -8.83
CA GLY A 358 -16.00 0.56 -10.10
C GLY A 358 -17.36 -0.07 -10.42
N ILE A 359 -17.49 -1.38 -10.22
CA ILE A 359 -18.74 -2.12 -10.46
C ILE A 359 -19.86 -1.67 -9.50
N TYR A 360 -19.61 -1.58 -8.19
CA TYR A 360 -20.59 -1.04 -7.23
C TYR A 360 -21.01 0.40 -7.55
N SER A 361 -20.10 1.19 -8.13
CA SER A 361 -20.37 2.59 -8.43
C SER A 361 -21.29 2.79 -9.63
N LEU A 362 -20.97 2.19 -10.78
CA LEU A 362 -21.71 2.37 -12.04
C LEU A 362 -21.64 1.13 -12.95
N TRP A 363 -21.55 -0.07 -12.38
CA TRP A 363 -21.40 -1.32 -13.13
C TRP A 363 -20.24 -1.25 -14.14
N TRP A 364 -20.40 -1.79 -15.35
CA TRP A 364 -19.38 -1.77 -16.41
C TRP A 364 -18.84 -0.35 -16.72
N PRO A 365 -19.67 0.70 -16.91
CA PRO A 365 -19.17 2.08 -17.02
C PRO A 365 -18.25 2.50 -15.87
N GLY A 366 -18.59 2.11 -14.63
CA GLY A 366 -17.80 2.44 -13.46
C GLY A 366 -16.43 1.77 -13.44
N LEU A 367 -16.36 0.49 -13.85
CA LEU A 367 -15.10 -0.22 -14.06
C LEU A 367 -14.17 0.54 -15.03
N VAL A 368 -14.73 0.99 -16.16
CA VAL A 368 -13.97 1.74 -17.19
C VAL A 368 -13.45 3.05 -16.60
N ILE A 369 -14.30 3.82 -15.92
CA ILE A 369 -13.93 5.11 -15.32
C ILE A 369 -12.83 4.93 -14.28
N VAL A 370 -12.97 3.98 -13.35
CA VAL A 370 -11.98 3.74 -12.29
C VAL A 370 -10.65 3.29 -12.88
N CYS A 371 -10.66 2.28 -13.76
CA CYS A 371 -9.42 1.75 -14.36
C CYS A 371 -8.69 2.83 -15.16
N LEU A 372 -9.43 3.60 -15.97
CA LEU A 372 -8.84 4.64 -16.82
C LEU A 372 -8.26 5.77 -15.97
N THR A 373 -9.00 6.22 -14.95
CA THR A 373 -8.58 7.28 -14.03
C THR A 373 -7.36 6.83 -13.21
N TYR A 374 -7.39 5.61 -12.69
CA TYR A 374 -6.28 5.02 -11.93
C TYR A 374 -4.99 4.97 -12.75
N GLY A 375 -5.07 4.45 -13.98
CA GLY A 375 -3.96 4.44 -14.92
C GLY A 375 -3.47 5.85 -15.27
N TRP A 376 -4.40 6.76 -15.58
CA TRP A 376 -4.08 8.16 -15.90
C TRP A 376 -3.34 8.86 -14.76
N ILE A 377 -3.77 8.67 -13.51
CA ILE A 377 -3.09 9.19 -12.32
C ILE A 377 -1.67 8.63 -12.24
N GLY A 378 -1.49 7.31 -12.40
CA GLY A 378 -0.18 6.67 -12.38
C GLY A 378 0.77 7.23 -13.46
N GLY A 379 0.28 7.39 -14.70
CA GLY A 379 1.06 7.96 -15.80
C GLY A 379 1.44 9.43 -15.57
N CYS A 380 0.55 10.21 -14.96
CA CYS A 380 0.81 11.60 -14.56
C CYS A 380 1.87 11.68 -13.45
N LEU A 381 1.72 10.86 -12.39
CA LEU A 381 2.65 10.79 -11.26
C LEU A 381 4.05 10.37 -11.72
N GLN A 382 4.17 9.28 -12.50
CA GLN A 382 5.47 8.84 -13.03
C GLN A 382 6.12 9.96 -13.84
N SER A 383 5.40 10.53 -14.81
CA SER A 383 5.95 11.59 -15.68
C SER A 383 6.38 12.83 -14.90
N THR A 384 5.68 13.15 -13.81
CA THR A 384 6.01 14.29 -12.94
C THR A 384 7.27 14.00 -12.13
N LEU A 385 7.31 12.89 -11.41
CA LEU A 385 8.35 12.60 -10.42
C LEU A 385 9.66 12.18 -11.09
N GLU A 386 9.59 11.41 -12.17
CA GLU A 386 10.76 10.93 -12.92
C GLU A 386 11.67 12.06 -13.41
N LYS A 387 11.05 13.11 -13.96
CA LYS A 387 11.75 14.30 -14.46
C LYS A 387 12.67 14.93 -13.41
N HIS A 388 12.31 14.82 -12.13
CA HIS A 388 12.99 15.50 -11.03
C HIS A 388 13.84 14.55 -10.17
N LEU A 389 13.98 13.27 -10.55
CA LEU A 389 14.72 12.26 -9.77
C LEU A 389 16.18 12.66 -9.49
N ARG A 390 16.80 13.40 -10.40
CA ARG A 390 18.20 13.85 -10.29
C ARG A 390 18.34 15.27 -9.73
N ASP A 391 17.36 16.13 -9.98
CA ASP A 391 17.43 17.56 -9.66
C ASP A 391 17.03 17.86 -8.22
N VAL A 392 16.22 16.99 -7.61
CA VAL A 392 15.68 17.16 -6.26
C VAL A 392 16.13 15.99 -5.39
N PHE A 393 17.02 16.25 -4.42
CA PHE A 393 17.72 15.21 -3.65
C PHE A 393 16.81 14.22 -2.91
N TRP A 394 15.60 14.63 -2.51
CA TRP A 394 14.63 13.77 -1.82
C TRP A 394 13.65 13.08 -2.77
N MET A 395 13.69 13.40 -4.07
CA MET A 395 12.73 12.90 -5.06
C MET A 395 12.77 11.38 -5.26
N PRO A 396 13.92 10.69 -5.29
CA PRO A 396 13.92 9.22 -5.41
C PRO A 396 13.18 8.53 -4.26
N TYR A 397 13.25 9.12 -3.06
CA TYR A 397 12.60 8.61 -1.86
C TYR A 397 11.10 8.87 -1.89
N PHE A 398 10.71 10.08 -2.29
CA PHE A 398 9.32 10.43 -2.48
C PHE A 398 8.66 9.65 -3.63
N TYR A 399 9.40 9.37 -4.70
CA TYR A 399 8.96 8.51 -5.80
C TYR A 399 8.57 7.12 -5.30
N ALA A 400 9.44 6.46 -4.52
CA ALA A 400 9.17 5.13 -4.00
C ALA A 400 7.92 5.11 -3.09
N LEU A 401 7.79 6.12 -2.21
CA LEU A 401 6.61 6.29 -1.36
C LEU A 401 5.32 6.46 -2.17
N VAL A 402 5.31 7.38 -3.15
CA VAL A 402 4.13 7.65 -3.97
C VAL A 402 3.77 6.42 -4.82
N ALA A 403 4.76 5.70 -5.35
CA ALA A 403 4.54 4.47 -6.10
C ALA A 403 3.87 3.38 -5.23
N GLN A 404 4.30 3.22 -3.99
CA GLN A 404 3.69 2.29 -3.03
C GLN A 404 2.24 2.66 -2.70
N ILE A 405 1.99 3.93 -2.39
CA ILE A 405 0.62 4.42 -2.10
C ILE A 405 -0.28 4.18 -3.30
N TRP A 406 0.19 4.49 -4.51
CA TRP A 406 -0.58 4.30 -5.72
C TRP A 406 -0.90 2.81 -5.97
N VAL A 407 0.03 1.89 -5.71
CA VAL A 407 -0.22 0.45 -5.81
C VAL A 407 -1.19 -0.05 -4.74
N PHE A 408 -1.10 0.45 -3.51
CA PHE A 408 -1.94 0.03 -2.40
C PHE A 408 -3.45 0.24 -2.67
N PHE A 409 -3.80 1.25 -3.47
CA PHE A 409 -5.19 1.47 -3.87
C PHE A 409 -5.81 0.30 -4.66
N GLN A 410 -5.01 -0.55 -5.33
CA GLN A 410 -5.52 -1.63 -6.19
C GLN A 410 -6.39 -2.65 -5.46
N GLY A 411 -6.30 -2.78 -4.15
CA GLY A 411 -7.47 -3.35 -3.48
C GLY A 411 -7.71 -2.91 -2.08
N SER A 412 -7.50 -1.62 -1.89
CA SER A 412 -8.38 -0.93 -0.98
C SER A 412 -9.68 -0.55 -1.69
N ASP A 413 -10.65 -0.17 -0.88
CA ASP A 413 -11.73 0.74 -1.22
C ASP A 413 -11.33 2.18 -0.79
N PRO A 414 -12.08 3.24 -1.16
CA PRO A 414 -11.74 4.60 -0.77
C PRO A 414 -11.57 4.82 0.73
N GLU A 415 -12.44 4.26 1.57
CA GLU A 415 -12.35 4.40 3.02
C GLU A 415 -11.08 3.75 3.57
N SER A 416 -10.87 2.46 3.27
CA SER A 416 -9.67 1.73 3.70
C SER A 416 -8.39 2.41 3.20
N PHE A 417 -8.40 2.95 1.97
CA PHE A 417 -7.27 3.66 1.37
C PHE A 417 -6.94 4.93 2.15
N PHE A 418 -7.92 5.81 2.35
CA PHE A 418 -7.70 7.09 3.02
C PHE A 418 -7.31 6.89 4.47
N GLN A 419 -7.97 6.00 5.21
CA GLN A 419 -7.63 5.73 6.61
C GLN A 419 -6.22 5.15 6.76
N SER A 420 -5.85 4.15 5.94
CA SER A 420 -4.55 3.48 6.03
C SER A 420 -3.38 4.38 5.63
N ASN A 421 -3.61 5.28 4.67
CA ASN A 421 -2.60 6.15 4.09
C ASN A 421 -2.71 7.61 4.54
N PHE A 422 -3.59 7.94 5.50
CA PHE A 422 -3.87 9.32 5.92
C PHE A 422 -2.61 10.13 6.17
N MET A 423 -1.72 9.63 7.04
CA MET A 423 -0.49 10.35 7.38
C MET A 423 0.48 10.45 6.20
N LEU A 424 0.54 9.44 5.33
CA LEU A 424 1.39 9.48 4.15
C LEU A 424 0.87 10.51 3.13
N LEU A 425 -0.44 10.60 2.93
CA LEU A 425 -1.08 11.59 2.06
C LEU A 425 -0.91 13.01 2.62
N ALA A 426 -1.20 13.21 3.90
CA ALA A 426 -1.02 14.48 4.58
C ALA A 426 0.45 14.92 4.57
N ALA A 427 1.38 14.01 4.87
CA ALA A 427 2.81 14.29 4.84
C ALA A 427 3.33 14.57 3.42
N SER A 428 2.78 13.89 2.41
CA SER A 428 3.11 14.17 1.01
C SER A 428 2.64 15.58 0.62
N PHE A 429 1.40 15.93 0.95
CA PHE A 429 0.83 17.25 0.68
C PHE A 429 1.65 18.36 1.37
N LEU A 430 1.95 18.21 2.65
CA LEU A 430 2.75 19.18 3.42
C LEU A 430 4.19 19.30 2.89
N LEU A 431 4.84 18.19 2.54
CA LEU A 431 6.17 18.21 1.91
C LEU A 431 6.13 19.00 0.60
N MET A 432 5.12 18.78 -0.24
CA MET A 432 4.98 19.48 -1.50
C MET A 432 4.68 20.97 -1.30
N ALA A 433 3.80 21.32 -0.35
CA ALA A 433 3.44 22.71 -0.04
C ALA A 433 4.60 23.52 0.58
N LEU A 434 5.30 22.93 1.55
CA LEU A 434 6.35 23.60 2.33
C LEU A 434 7.74 23.43 1.71
N GLY A 435 8.05 22.23 1.20
CA GLY A 435 9.37 21.82 0.73
C GLY A 435 9.62 22.08 -0.75
N SER A 436 8.59 22.41 -1.54
CA SER A 436 8.74 22.61 -2.98
C SER A 436 8.14 23.93 -3.50
N LYS A 437 8.64 24.37 -4.66
CA LYS A 437 8.00 25.38 -5.51
C LYS A 437 7.47 24.64 -6.74
N ILE A 438 6.16 24.53 -6.85
CA ILE A 438 5.48 23.88 -7.97
C ILE A 438 5.11 24.95 -9.00
N LEU A 439 5.56 24.78 -10.23
CA LEU A 439 5.24 25.65 -11.36
C LEU A 439 4.60 24.82 -12.47
N ILE A 440 3.50 25.30 -13.04
CA ILE A 440 2.87 24.70 -14.21
C ILE A 440 3.27 25.53 -15.43
N VAL A 441 4.11 24.96 -16.30
CA VAL A 441 4.60 25.67 -17.51
C VAL A 441 3.49 25.69 -18.57
N ARG A 442 3.09 26.89 -19.01
CA ARG A 442 2.13 27.08 -20.11
C ARG A 442 2.85 26.84 -21.45
N ARG A 443 2.19 26.14 -22.38
CA ARG A 443 2.76 25.55 -23.61
C ARG A 443 3.42 26.57 -24.55
N ASP A 444 3.15 27.87 -24.37
CA ASP A 444 3.52 28.92 -25.33
C ASP A 444 4.79 29.69 -24.97
N GLN A 445 5.39 29.43 -23.80
CA GLN A 445 6.74 29.91 -23.52
C GLN A 445 7.74 28.88 -24.04
N LYS A 446 8.15 29.05 -25.31
CA LYS A 446 9.47 28.58 -25.75
C LYS A 446 10.45 28.98 -24.66
N ILE A 447 11.09 27.99 -24.05
CA ILE A 447 12.16 28.20 -23.06
C ILE A 447 13.29 28.88 -23.83
N SER A 448 13.22 30.21 -23.93
CA SER A 448 14.34 31.04 -24.35
C SER A 448 15.40 30.85 -23.29
N SER A 449 16.39 30.05 -23.65
CA SER A 449 17.70 29.86 -23.00
C SER A 449 17.98 30.90 -21.90
N VAL A 450 17.67 30.52 -20.66
CA VAL A 450 18.32 31.11 -19.48
C VAL A 450 19.69 30.45 -19.37
N HIS A 451 20.55 30.79 -20.34
CA HIS A 451 21.99 30.82 -20.21
C HIS A 451 22.36 32.29 -20.45
N GLY A 452 22.06 33.11 -19.44
CA GLY A 452 22.67 34.42 -19.29
C GLY A 452 23.71 34.29 -18.18
N ASN A 453 24.97 34.46 -18.59
CA ASN A 453 26.25 34.44 -17.88
C ASN A 453 26.23 34.55 -16.35
#